data_AF-L0IZ04-F1
#
_entry.id   AF-L0IZ04-F1
#
_cell.length_a   1.000
_cell.length_b   1.000
_cell.length_c   1.000
_cell.angle_alpha   90.00
_cell.angle_beta   90.00
_cell.angle_gamma   90.00
#
_symmetry.space_group_name_H-M   'P 1'
#
loop_
_entity.id
_entity.type
_entity.pdbx_description
1 polymer ?
#
loop_
_entity_poly.entity_id
_entity_poly.type
_entity_poly.pdbx_seq_one_letter_code
_entity_poly.pdbx_strand_id
1 'polypeptide(L)'
;MASPTVVRDLEGKVGPVTGATSGIGKAAAIELSAQGATVIVHGRDADRGAAVVAEIENGGGAARFVGADLGEPAQALRLAEEAGDVEILVNNAGFAWFGPSEKLDAKTLDQLFAANVQAPYLLVSVLAPKRVARGDGVIINIASRAGTVGQPNTAAYGATKAALASFARSWAAEYGPAGIRVNAISPGPVYTNAAEREVFDSLGETTVLGRAASRKRSPRSSDSWPPPARRTSPAPTWPSTAAAPAPNTTIGTRHHEHLRAGNQLRRPQRQLGNEVMGHYRQPFVVKRHLACTDLSKTSAARVAHTQSGGPMTAVSPTPDRDYPQLLGERGLIEPAPRRVRGYFDKTLVFDTVRAHYVWEIAYYPQYYIPTSHVRMEHLHDENHVQKLQFGSSRLYSLTSAERTWPSAARVYDSGPVAGSVRFEWDALEWFEEDEPLILHPRNPYVRVDSLRSHRHIRVELDGMVLAETHSPVLLFETGLPTRFYIDRTDVELSHLEPSKTESVCPYKGITSAYWTFRSGDAVHPDIAWAYDYPLREVAPIAGMIAFYNEKLDIFVDGALLSRPHTIFT
;
A
#
# COMPACT_ATOMS: atom_id res chain seq x y z
N MET A 1 48.63 1.54 -6.28
CA MET A 1 47.23 1.12 -6.03
C MET A 1 46.34 2.24 -6.51
N ALA A 2 45.56 2.03 -7.57
CA ALA A 2 44.60 3.03 -8.04
C ALA A 2 43.39 3.00 -7.09
N SER A 3 43.02 4.15 -6.52
CA SER A 3 41.79 4.29 -5.72
C SER A 3 40.58 3.82 -6.53
N PRO A 4 39.60 3.13 -5.92
CA PRO A 4 38.40 2.69 -6.63
C PRO A 4 37.68 3.92 -7.18
N THR A 5 37.47 3.96 -8.50
CA THR A 5 36.71 5.01 -9.17
C THR A 5 35.28 4.97 -8.65
N VAL A 6 34.90 5.94 -7.81
CA VAL A 6 33.51 6.13 -7.39
C VAL A 6 32.72 6.47 -8.64
N VAL A 7 31.89 5.54 -9.12
CA VAL A 7 30.97 5.80 -10.22
C VAL A 7 29.90 6.74 -9.67
N ARG A 8 29.86 7.97 -10.20
CA ARG A 8 28.86 8.98 -9.89
C ARG A 8 27.75 8.88 -10.95
N ASP A 9 26.55 8.48 -10.53
CA ASP A 9 25.47 8.12 -11.46
C ASP A 9 24.88 9.33 -12.23
N LEU A 10 25.15 10.56 -11.79
CA LEU A 10 24.59 11.80 -12.36
C LEU A 10 25.65 12.76 -12.91
N GLU A 11 26.86 12.27 -13.19
CA GLU A 11 27.94 13.10 -13.71
C GLU A 11 27.55 13.80 -15.02
N GLY A 12 27.78 15.12 -15.08
CA GLY A 12 27.45 15.96 -16.23
C GLY A 12 25.97 16.33 -16.38
N LYS A 13 25.10 15.92 -15.45
CA LYS A 13 23.67 16.29 -15.43
C LYS A 13 23.46 17.62 -14.71
N VAL A 14 22.55 18.45 -15.20
CA VAL A 14 22.15 19.71 -14.55
C VAL A 14 20.71 19.61 -14.06
N GLY A 15 20.45 20.09 -12.85
CA GLY A 15 19.08 20.06 -12.34
C GLY A 15 18.69 21.17 -11.35
N PRO A 16 17.64 21.95 -11.63
CA PRO A 16 17.04 22.83 -10.65
C PRO A 16 16.27 22.08 -9.57
N VAL A 17 16.52 22.47 -8.33
CA VAL A 17 15.75 22.05 -7.15
C VAL A 17 15.05 23.26 -6.56
N THR A 18 13.73 23.30 -6.68
CA THR A 18 12.94 24.43 -6.18
C THR A 18 12.78 24.35 -4.66
N GLY A 19 12.92 25.46 -3.93
CA GLY A 19 12.78 25.46 -2.47
C GLY A 19 13.93 24.72 -1.78
N ALA A 20 15.13 24.78 -2.37
CA ALA A 20 16.33 24.05 -1.96
C ALA A 20 17.13 24.72 -0.85
N THR A 21 16.66 25.85 -0.31
CA THR A 21 17.35 26.58 0.77
C THR A 21 17.09 26.00 2.17
N SER A 22 16.21 25.00 2.29
CA SER A 22 15.93 24.27 3.52
C SER A 22 15.25 22.93 3.25
N GLY A 23 15.00 22.15 4.30
CA GLY A 23 14.07 21.02 4.25
C GLY A 23 14.52 19.87 3.35
N ILE A 24 13.52 19.25 2.73
CA ILE A 24 13.68 18.17 1.75
C ILE A 24 14.44 18.66 0.53
N GLY A 25 14.14 19.87 0.04
CA GLY A 25 14.83 20.48 -1.10
C GLY A 25 16.34 20.61 -0.89
N LYS A 26 16.78 21.11 0.27
CA LYS A 26 18.21 21.19 0.59
C LYS A 26 18.88 19.82 0.58
N ALA A 27 18.24 18.83 1.22
CA ALA A 27 18.77 17.47 1.26
C ALA A 27 18.87 16.84 -0.14
N ALA A 28 17.85 17.06 -0.99
CA ALA A 28 17.86 16.60 -2.37
C ALA A 28 18.97 17.29 -3.19
N ALA A 29 19.16 18.60 -3.03
CA ALA A 29 20.23 19.34 -3.70
C ALA A 29 21.63 18.81 -3.34
N ILE A 30 21.89 18.57 -2.05
CA ILE A 30 23.17 18.01 -1.60
C ILE A 30 23.38 16.60 -2.15
N GLU A 31 22.38 15.73 -2.09
CA GLU A 31 22.50 14.35 -2.59
C GLU A 31 22.71 14.31 -4.11
N LEU A 32 21.94 15.09 -4.88
CA LEU A 32 22.13 15.17 -6.34
C LEU A 32 23.56 15.62 -6.69
N SER A 33 24.09 16.59 -5.96
CA SER A 33 25.46 17.03 -6.17
C SER A 33 26.50 15.99 -5.76
N ALA A 34 26.29 15.25 -4.67
CA ALA A 34 27.16 14.16 -4.26
C ALA A 34 27.25 13.04 -5.31
N GLN A 35 26.18 12.87 -6.09
CA GLN A 35 26.10 11.95 -7.24
C GLN A 35 26.64 12.54 -8.55
N GLY A 36 27.22 13.75 -8.53
CA GLY A 36 27.90 14.37 -9.67
C GLY A 36 27.07 15.36 -10.51
N ALA A 37 25.84 15.66 -10.11
CA ALA A 37 25.02 16.66 -10.83
C ALA A 37 25.46 18.09 -10.49
N THR A 38 25.33 19.01 -11.45
CA THR A 38 25.37 20.46 -11.20
C THR A 38 23.98 20.92 -10.77
N VAL A 39 23.88 21.55 -9.60
CA VAL A 39 22.58 21.88 -9.00
C VAL A 39 22.26 23.36 -9.09
N ILE A 40 21.06 23.69 -9.57
CA ILE A 40 20.53 25.06 -9.48
C ILE A 40 19.68 25.14 -8.22
N VAL A 41 20.23 25.78 -7.19
CA VAL A 41 19.57 25.96 -5.90
C VAL A 41 18.58 27.12 -6.04
N HIS A 42 17.29 26.85 -5.88
CA HIS A 42 16.26 27.89 -5.91
C HIS A 42 15.64 28.17 -4.53
N GLY A 43 15.39 29.44 -4.23
CA GLY A 43 14.60 29.90 -3.09
C GLY A 43 14.42 31.42 -3.10
N ARG A 44 13.73 31.98 -2.09
CA ARG A 44 13.49 33.43 -1.98
C ARG A 44 14.61 34.19 -1.27
N ASP A 45 15.31 33.51 -0.36
CA ASP A 45 16.34 34.09 0.50
C ASP A 45 17.72 33.83 -0.10
N ALA A 46 18.38 34.91 -0.51
CA ALA A 46 19.67 34.84 -1.19
C ALA A 46 20.80 34.37 -0.27
N ASP A 47 20.80 34.76 1.01
CA ASP A 47 21.83 34.39 1.98
C ASP A 47 21.76 32.89 2.30
N ARG A 48 20.55 32.37 2.52
CA ARG A 48 20.33 30.93 2.67
C ARG A 48 20.68 30.17 1.40
N GLY A 49 20.41 30.76 0.24
CA GLY A 49 20.81 30.23 -1.07
C GLY A 49 22.31 30.07 -1.19
N ALA A 50 23.04 31.16 -0.95
CA ALA A 50 24.49 31.20 -0.96
C ALA A 50 25.11 30.20 0.03
N ALA A 51 24.53 30.07 1.22
CA ALA A 51 25.00 29.09 2.21
C ALA A 51 24.88 27.64 1.72
N VAL A 52 23.82 27.28 1.01
CA VAL A 52 23.66 25.92 0.43
C VAL A 52 24.61 25.71 -0.74
N VAL A 53 24.81 26.72 -1.59
CA VAL A 53 25.80 26.66 -2.67
C VAL A 53 27.20 26.42 -2.11
N ALA A 54 27.62 27.20 -1.10
CA ALA A 54 28.91 27.02 -0.45
C ALA A 54 29.06 25.63 0.19
N GLU A 55 27.99 25.09 0.80
CA GLU A 55 28.00 23.72 1.35
C GLU A 55 28.22 22.65 0.26
N ILE A 56 27.57 22.80 -0.90
CA ILE A 56 27.76 21.91 -2.05
C ILE A 56 29.17 22.00 -2.61
N GLU A 57 29.70 23.22 -2.79
CA GLU A 57 31.05 23.47 -3.30
C GLU A 57 32.13 22.93 -2.34
N ASN A 58 31.96 23.13 -1.04
CA ASN A 58 32.83 22.54 -0.02
C ASN A 58 32.80 21.01 -0.01
N GLY A 59 31.70 20.40 -0.48
CA GLY A 59 31.56 18.97 -0.72
C GLY A 59 32.20 18.48 -2.02
N GLY A 60 32.81 19.37 -2.81
CA GLY A 60 33.40 19.06 -4.13
C GLY A 60 32.38 18.98 -5.27
N GLY A 61 31.19 19.54 -5.06
CA GLY A 61 30.12 19.65 -6.05
C GLY A 61 30.10 20.99 -6.78
N ALA A 62 29.16 21.14 -7.72
CA ALA A 62 28.95 22.39 -8.44
C ALA A 62 27.50 22.85 -8.26
N ALA A 63 27.31 24.12 -7.85
CA ALA A 63 25.99 24.70 -7.71
C ALA A 63 25.98 26.20 -8.01
N ARG A 64 24.80 26.73 -8.31
CA ARG A 64 24.54 28.17 -8.34
C ARG A 64 23.16 28.47 -7.79
N PHE A 65 22.96 29.70 -7.32
CA PHE A 65 21.68 30.15 -6.78
C PHE A 65 20.86 30.92 -7.82
N VAL A 66 19.54 30.71 -7.82
CA VAL A 66 18.57 31.55 -8.54
C VAL A 66 17.44 31.94 -7.58
N GLY A 67 17.25 33.25 -7.38
CA GLY A 67 16.24 33.80 -6.51
C GLY A 67 14.91 34.02 -7.23
N ALA A 68 13.82 33.40 -6.75
CA ALA A 68 12.47 33.66 -7.26
C ALA A 68 11.40 33.39 -6.18
N ASP A 69 10.30 34.12 -6.26
CA ASP A 69 9.07 33.81 -5.52
C ASP A 69 8.09 33.06 -6.43
N LEU A 70 7.85 31.78 -6.13
CA LEU A 70 6.95 30.94 -6.90
C LEU A 70 5.46 31.18 -6.59
N GLY A 71 5.14 32.04 -5.63
CA GLY A 71 3.79 32.63 -5.53
C GLY A 71 3.47 33.58 -6.69
N GLU A 72 4.47 33.98 -7.48
CA GLU A 72 4.34 34.93 -8.59
C GLU A 72 4.65 34.24 -9.92
N PRO A 73 3.65 33.99 -10.79
CA PRO A 73 3.80 33.23 -12.05
C PRO A 73 4.93 33.72 -12.96
N ALA A 74 5.10 35.04 -13.05
CA ALA A 74 6.16 35.65 -13.86
C ALA A 74 7.56 35.26 -13.37
N GLN A 75 7.76 35.04 -12.07
CA GLN A 75 9.06 34.64 -11.55
C GLN A 75 9.34 33.15 -11.77
N ALA A 76 8.30 32.30 -11.78
CA ALA A 76 8.44 30.89 -12.15
C ALA A 76 8.92 30.74 -13.60
N LEU A 77 8.38 31.57 -14.52
CA LEU A 77 8.83 31.60 -15.92
C LEU A 77 10.27 32.08 -16.04
N ARG A 78 10.65 33.17 -15.34
CA ARG A 78 12.05 33.64 -15.31
C ARG A 78 13.00 32.58 -14.76
N LEU A 79 12.60 31.86 -13.70
CA LEU A 79 13.40 30.75 -13.17
C LEU A 79 13.61 29.66 -14.22
N ALA A 80 12.59 29.29 -15.01
CA ALA A 80 12.75 28.31 -16.08
C ALA A 80 13.67 28.79 -17.20
N GLU A 81 13.60 30.08 -17.56
CA GLU A 81 14.49 30.68 -18.54
C GLU A 81 15.94 30.70 -18.05
N GLU A 82 16.18 31.21 -16.84
CA GLU A 82 17.50 31.26 -16.22
C GLU A 82 18.06 29.87 -15.91
N ALA A 83 17.21 28.86 -15.69
CA ALA A 83 17.66 27.48 -15.50
C ALA A 83 18.32 26.92 -16.77
N GLY A 84 17.84 27.32 -17.95
CA GLY A 84 18.41 26.93 -19.25
C GLY A 84 17.88 25.59 -19.76
N ASP A 85 18.79 24.75 -20.27
CA ASP A 85 18.52 23.37 -20.67
C ASP A 85 19.03 22.44 -19.56
N VAL A 86 18.12 21.71 -18.93
CA VAL A 86 18.38 20.95 -17.69
C VAL A 86 17.77 19.56 -17.77
N GLU A 87 18.53 18.55 -17.35
CA GLU A 87 18.11 17.15 -17.39
C GLU A 87 17.11 16.79 -16.29
N ILE A 88 17.21 17.44 -15.12
CA ILE A 88 16.50 17.03 -13.91
C ILE A 88 15.75 18.23 -13.32
N LEU A 89 14.42 18.18 -13.27
CA LEU A 89 13.62 19.15 -12.52
C LEU A 89 13.08 18.52 -11.24
N VAL A 90 13.37 19.15 -10.09
CA VAL A 90 12.74 18.80 -8.80
C VAL A 90 11.80 19.92 -8.36
N ASN A 91 10.50 19.67 -8.53
CA ASN A 91 9.41 20.51 -8.03
C ASN A 91 9.17 20.19 -6.55
N ASN A 92 9.90 20.88 -5.66
CA ASN A 92 9.83 20.74 -4.22
C ASN A 92 9.25 21.96 -3.51
N ALA A 93 9.40 23.16 -4.08
CA ALA A 93 8.92 24.38 -3.45
C ALA A 93 7.42 24.34 -3.18
N GLY A 94 7.04 24.90 -2.04
CA GLY A 94 5.66 25.00 -1.61
C GLY A 94 5.57 25.23 -0.11
N PHE A 95 4.36 25.53 0.36
CA PHE A 95 4.06 25.62 1.78
C PHE A 95 2.77 24.86 2.09
N ALA A 96 2.52 24.65 3.38
CA ALA A 96 1.32 23.98 3.85
C ALA A 96 0.43 24.97 4.60
N TRP A 97 -0.87 24.73 4.52
CA TRP A 97 -1.86 25.38 5.35
C TRP A 97 -2.77 24.32 5.95
N PHE A 98 -2.99 24.42 7.27
CA PHE A 98 -3.82 23.49 8.03
C PHE A 98 -4.87 24.28 8.82
N GLY A 99 -6.14 24.03 8.56
CA GLY A 99 -7.24 24.65 9.30
C GLY A 99 -8.62 24.33 8.71
N PRO A 100 -9.71 24.66 9.43
CA PRO A 100 -11.07 24.53 8.92
C PRO A 100 -11.28 25.39 7.68
N SER A 101 -11.95 24.87 6.64
CA SER A 101 -12.05 25.51 5.33
C SER A 101 -12.56 26.96 5.38
N GLU A 102 -13.46 27.28 6.31
CA GLU A 102 -14.02 28.63 6.51
C GLU A 102 -13.03 29.65 7.12
N LYS A 103 -11.86 29.20 7.57
CA LYS A 103 -10.78 30.05 8.10
C LYS A 103 -9.70 30.37 7.06
N LEU A 104 -9.73 29.73 5.90
CA LEU A 104 -8.80 30.02 4.82
C LEU A 104 -9.28 31.24 4.02
N ASP A 105 -8.54 32.33 4.07
CA ASP A 105 -8.83 33.48 3.22
C ASP A 105 -8.40 33.23 1.76
N ALA A 106 -9.05 33.93 0.82
CA ALA A 106 -8.84 33.76 -0.61
C ALA A 106 -7.39 34.04 -1.04
N LYS A 107 -6.73 35.03 -0.43
CA LYS A 107 -5.36 35.42 -0.77
C LYS A 107 -4.38 34.30 -0.40
N THR A 108 -4.53 33.71 0.78
CA THR A 108 -3.71 32.57 1.22
C THR A 108 -3.98 31.33 0.35
N LEU A 109 -5.24 31.10 -0.05
CA LEU A 109 -5.59 30.03 -0.99
C LEU A 109 -4.91 30.23 -2.35
N ASP A 110 -4.98 31.44 -2.91
CA ASP A 110 -4.36 31.79 -4.19
C ASP A 110 -2.84 31.60 -4.12
N GLN A 111 -2.19 32.07 -3.06
CA GLN A 111 -0.75 31.89 -2.85
C GLN A 111 -0.37 30.41 -2.75
N LEU A 112 -1.19 29.61 -2.06
CA LEU A 112 -0.97 28.17 -1.91
C LEU A 112 -1.02 27.46 -3.27
N PHE A 113 -2.02 27.77 -4.10
CA PHE A 113 -2.15 27.20 -5.44
C PHE A 113 -1.08 27.73 -6.42
N ALA A 114 -0.75 29.01 -6.34
CA ALA A 114 0.31 29.61 -7.17
C ALA A 114 1.65 28.88 -6.93
N ALA A 115 2.07 28.77 -5.66
CA ALA A 115 3.34 28.14 -5.32
C ALA A 115 3.34 26.61 -5.51
N ASN A 116 2.29 25.91 -5.08
CA ASN A 116 2.29 24.44 -5.05
C ASN A 116 1.82 23.79 -6.36
N VAL A 117 1.07 24.49 -7.20
CA VAL A 117 0.42 23.92 -8.40
C VAL A 117 0.83 24.67 -9.66
N GLN A 118 0.59 25.97 -9.72
CA GLN A 118 0.82 26.76 -10.93
C GLN A 118 2.32 26.83 -11.28
N ALA A 119 3.18 27.10 -10.30
CA ALA A 119 4.62 27.20 -10.55
C ALA A 119 5.23 25.89 -11.09
N PRO A 120 5.01 24.70 -10.49
CA PRO A 120 5.44 23.43 -11.08
C PRO A 120 4.95 23.23 -12.51
N TYR A 121 3.70 23.61 -12.81
CA TYR A 121 3.15 23.51 -14.16
C TYR A 121 3.89 24.42 -15.15
N LEU A 122 4.11 25.69 -14.78
CA LEU A 122 4.81 26.66 -15.61
C LEU A 122 6.27 26.25 -15.87
N LEU A 123 6.97 25.76 -14.84
CA LEU A 123 8.34 25.26 -14.98
C LEU A 123 8.40 24.11 -15.99
N VAL A 124 7.50 23.13 -15.88
CA VAL A 124 7.43 22.00 -16.82
C VAL A 124 7.08 22.48 -18.23
N SER A 125 6.14 23.42 -18.38
CA SER A 125 5.72 23.94 -19.69
C SER A 125 6.86 24.58 -20.48
N VAL A 126 7.87 25.12 -19.80
CA VAL A 126 9.05 25.74 -20.44
C VAL A 126 10.21 24.76 -20.60
N LEU A 127 10.44 23.90 -19.59
CA LEU A 127 11.62 23.03 -19.55
C LEU A 127 11.43 21.70 -20.30
N ALA A 128 10.26 21.07 -20.19
CA ALA A 128 10.03 19.76 -20.78
C ALA A 128 10.11 19.75 -22.32
N PRO A 129 9.58 20.73 -23.07
CA PRO A 129 9.69 20.74 -24.53
C PRO A 129 11.14 20.75 -25.04
N LYS A 130 12.07 21.40 -24.31
CA LYS A 130 13.50 21.39 -24.66
C LYS A 130 14.11 19.98 -24.58
N ARG A 131 13.63 19.19 -23.61
CA ARG A 131 14.08 17.80 -23.35
C ARG A 131 13.46 16.79 -24.30
N VAL A 132 12.21 17.02 -24.74
CA VAL A 132 11.54 16.19 -25.76
C VAL A 132 12.39 16.12 -27.03
N ALA A 133 13.00 17.23 -27.45
CA ALA A 133 13.88 17.27 -28.61
C ALA A 133 15.18 16.46 -28.45
N ARG A 134 15.59 16.16 -27.21
CA ARG A 134 16.80 15.40 -26.88
C ARG A 134 16.53 13.93 -26.60
N GLY A 135 15.29 13.57 -26.28
CA GLY A 135 14.91 12.19 -25.96
C GLY A 135 15.26 11.77 -24.54
N ASP A 136 15.58 12.71 -23.64
CA ASP A 136 15.97 12.42 -22.26
C ASP A 136 15.52 13.52 -21.28
N GLY A 137 15.09 13.12 -20.09
CA GLY A 137 14.74 14.06 -19.03
C GLY A 137 14.12 13.39 -17.82
N VAL A 138 14.14 14.09 -16.68
CA VAL A 138 13.57 13.62 -15.42
C VAL A 138 12.83 14.76 -14.73
N ILE A 139 11.57 14.52 -14.37
CA ILE A 139 10.77 15.43 -13.56
C ILE A 139 10.36 14.70 -12.28
N ILE A 140 10.64 15.31 -11.14
CA ILE A 140 10.31 14.79 -9.81
C ILE A 140 9.43 15.82 -9.10
N ASN A 141 8.22 15.42 -8.76
CA ASN A 141 7.28 16.23 -8.00
C ASN A 141 7.25 15.79 -6.53
N ILE A 142 7.46 16.70 -5.58
CA ILE A 142 7.29 16.42 -4.16
C ILE A 142 5.83 16.66 -3.77
N ALA A 143 5.05 15.58 -3.83
CA ALA A 143 3.67 15.48 -3.41
C ALA A 143 3.57 15.31 -1.87
N SER A 144 2.54 14.61 -1.38
CA SER A 144 2.34 14.31 0.04
C SER A 144 1.30 13.22 0.22
N ARG A 145 1.37 12.46 1.34
CA ARG A 145 0.26 11.62 1.82
C ARG A 145 -1.07 12.39 1.92
N ALA A 146 -1.01 13.69 2.22
CA ALA A 146 -2.20 14.54 2.30
C ALA A 146 -2.96 14.65 0.96
N GLY A 147 -2.31 14.32 -0.18
CA GLY A 147 -2.95 14.30 -1.50
C GLY A 147 -3.73 13.02 -1.82
N THR A 148 -3.66 11.99 -0.97
CA THR A 148 -4.32 10.70 -1.20
C THR A 148 -5.25 10.27 -0.07
N VAL A 149 -5.22 10.95 1.08
CA VAL A 149 -6.05 10.64 2.25
C VAL A 149 -6.78 11.89 2.69
N GLY A 150 -8.12 11.81 2.77
CA GLY A 150 -8.95 12.88 3.33
C GLY A 150 -8.75 12.98 4.84
N GLN A 151 -8.42 14.18 5.35
CA GLN A 151 -8.30 14.46 6.78
C GLN A 151 -8.93 15.82 7.09
N PRO A 152 -9.56 16.01 8.26
CA PRO A 152 -9.97 17.33 8.70
C PRO A 152 -8.81 18.32 8.61
N ASN A 153 -9.12 19.57 8.28
CA ASN A 153 -8.18 20.70 8.21
C ASN A 153 -7.11 20.65 7.11
N THR A 154 -7.14 19.69 6.18
CA THR A 154 -6.12 19.57 5.12
C THR A 154 -6.64 19.88 3.70
N ALA A 155 -7.92 20.27 3.55
CA ALA A 155 -8.59 20.32 2.25
C ALA A 155 -7.81 21.06 1.14
N ALA A 156 -7.41 22.31 1.39
CA ALA A 156 -6.69 23.11 0.40
C ALA A 156 -5.27 22.57 0.11
N TYR A 157 -4.50 22.25 1.16
CA TYR A 157 -3.15 21.70 0.99
C TYR A 157 -3.17 20.33 0.30
N GLY A 158 -4.05 19.43 0.75
CA GLY A 158 -4.28 18.11 0.15
C GLY A 158 -4.64 18.21 -1.33
N ALA A 159 -5.54 19.13 -1.69
CA ALA A 159 -5.87 19.40 -3.10
C ALA A 159 -4.64 19.79 -3.92
N THR A 160 -3.77 20.68 -3.42
CA THR A 160 -2.53 21.06 -4.15
C THR A 160 -1.58 19.87 -4.34
N LYS A 161 -1.48 18.97 -3.35
CA LYS A 161 -0.61 17.79 -3.44
C LYS A 161 -1.21 16.67 -4.29
N ALA A 162 -2.54 16.55 -4.33
CA ALA A 162 -3.25 15.69 -5.27
C ALA A 162 -3.05 16.15 -6.71
N ALA A 163 -3.04 17.48 -6.97
CA ALA A 163 -2.75 18.04 -8.28
C ALA A 163 -1.36 17.64 -8.79
N LEU A 164 -0.32 17.69 -7.95
CA LEU A 164 1.04 17.23 -8.31
C LEU A 164 1.09 15.73 -8.67
N ALA A 165 0.34 14.90 -7.96
CA ALA A 165 0.22 13.47 -8.28
C ALA A 165 -0.51 13.26 -9.62
N SER A 166 -1.53 14.07 -9.91
CA SER A 166 -2.23 14.07 -11.19
C SER A 166 -1.32 14.52 -12.33
N PHE A 167 -0.60 15.62 -12.16
CA PHE A 167 0.38 16.10 -13.13
C PHE A 167 1.43 15.05 -13.44
N ALA A 168 1.95 14.34 -12.42
CA ALA A 168 2.92 13.28 -12.66
C ALA A 168 2.39 12.18 -13.59
N ARG A 169 1.13 11.75 -13.42
CA ARG A 169 0.50 10.75 -14.31
C ARG A 169 0.28 11.32 -15.72
N SER A 170 -0.27 12.52 -15.82
CA SER A 170 -0.55 13.17 -17.10
C SER A 170 0.74 13.41 -17.91
N TRP A 171 1.76 14.00 -17.29
CA TRP A 171 3.04 14.28 -17.94
C TRP A 171 3.85 13.01 -18.23
N ALA A 172 3.73 11.95 -17.40
CA ALA A 172 4.34 10.65 -17.74
C ALA A 172 3.71 10.06 -19.02
N ALA A 173 2.39 10.17 -19.18
CA ALA A 173 1.71 9.72 -20.39
C ALA A 173 2.04 10.62 -21.60
N GLU A 174 2.12 11.94 -21.39
CA GLU A 174 2.37 12.93 -22.44
C GLU A 174 3.82 12.90 -22.95
N TYR A 175 4.81 12.85 -22.05
CA TYR A 175 6.24 12.96 -22.40
C TYR A 175 7.01 11.64 -22.33
N GLY A 176 6.43 10.58 -21.75
CA GLY A 176 7.03 9.26 -21.68
C GLY A 176 7.48 8.70 -23.04
N PRO A 177 6.66 8.78 -24.11
CA PRO A 177 7.08 8.35 -25.44
C PRO A 177 8.30 9.10 -26.00
N ALA A 178 8.58 10.31 -25.50
CA ALA A 178 9.74 11.11 -25.84
C ALA A 178 10.94 10.90 -24.89
N GLY A 179 10.93 9.86 -24.06
CA GLY A 179 12.05 9.50 -23.18
C GLY A 179 12.15 10.29 -21.88
N ILE A 180 11.15 11.12 -21.55
CA ILE A 180 11.11 11.86 -20.28
C ILE A 180 10.42 11.03 -19.21
N ARG A 181 11.08 10.86 -18.07
CA ARG A 181 10.52 10.16 -16.90
C ARG A 181 9.93 11.16 -15.92
N VAL A 182 8.68 10.94 -15.51
CA VAL A 182 7.99 11.80 -14.55
C VAL A 182 7.47 10.97 -13.38
N ASN A 183 7.81 11.38 -12.14
CA ASN A 183 7.37 10.70 -10.93
C ASN A 183 6.96 11.69 -9.85
N ALA A 184 6.12 11.23 -8.92
CA ALA A 184 5.78 11.94 -7.70
C ALA A 184 6.27 11.16 -6.48
N ILE A 185 6.92 11.85 -5.55
CA ILE A 185 7.30 11.31 -4.24
C ILE A 185 6.32 11.88 -3.23
N SER A 186 5.74 11.04 -2.37
CA SER A 186 4.77 11.45 -1.33
C SER A 186 5.35 11.26 0.07
N PRO A 187 6.14 12.20 0.58
CA PRO A 187 6.64 12.13 1.95
C PRO A 187 5.51 12.13 2.97
N GLY A 188 5.72 11.39 4.06
CA GLY A 188 5.05 11.63 5.33
C GLY A 188 5.66 12.85 6.06
N PRO A 189 5.33 13.06 7.34
CA PRO A 189 5.93 14.12 8.15
C PRO A 189 7.46 13.98 8.21
N VAL A 190 8.19 15.06 7.90
CA VAL A 190 9.65 15.11 7.95
C VAL A 190 10.07 16.34 8.75
N TYR A 191 11.00 16.18 9.70
CA TYR A 191 11.56 17.32 10.43
C TYR A 191 12.34 18.22 9.47
N THR A 192 11.71 19.33 9.08
CA THR A 192 12.28 20.29 8.13
C THR A 192 12.56 21.64 8.78
N ASN A 193 12.04 21.89 9.99
CA ASN A 193 12.22 23.12 10.75
C ASN A 193 12.15 22.81 12.26
N ALA A 194 13.00 23.45 13.06
CA ALA A 194 12.96 23.32 14.52
C ALA A 194 11.79 24.10 15.16
N ALA A 195 11.34 25.20 14.55
CA ALA A 195 10.27 26.05 15.06
C ALA A 195 8.86 25.43 14.90
N GLU A 196 8.71 24.44 14.03
CA GLU A 196 7.44 23.72 13.78
C GLU A 196 7.51 22.28 14.29
N ARG A 197 8.44 22.00 15.21
CA ARG A 197 8.71 20.63 15.67
C ARG A 197 7.49 19.98 16.33
N GLU A 198 6.74 20.72 17.15
CA GLU A 198 5.50 20.22 17.78
C GLU A 198 4.44 19.82 16.75
N VAL A 199 4.31 20.58 15.66
CA VAL A 199 3.40 20.24 14.55
C VAL A 199 3.84 18.95 13.87
N PHE A 200 5.14 18.80 13.59
CA PHE A 200 5.68 17.57 13.00
C PHE A 200 5.64 16.37 13.96
N ASP A 201 5.76 16.59 15.27
CA ASP A 201 5.60 15.56 16.29
C ASP A 201 4.15 15.06 16.31
N SER A 202 3.17 15.97 16.39
CA SER A 202 1.74 15.63 16.33
C SER A 202 1.35 14.92 15.02
N LEU A 203 1.83 15.41 13.87
CA LEU A 203 1.63 14.71 12.60
C LEU A 203 2.36 13.35 12.59
N GLY A 204 3.52 13.25 13.22
CA GLY A 204 4.32 12.05 13.38
C GLY A 204 3.59 10.94 14.15
N GLU A 205 2.82 11.30 15.18
CA GLU A 205 1.95 10.37 15.94
C GLU A 205 0.92 9.70 15.03
N THR A 206 0.50 10.35 13.95
CA THR A 206 -0.43 9.77 12.95
C THR A 206 0.25 8.85 11.93
N THR A 207 1.57 8.65 12.05
CA THR A 207 2.34 7.71 11.22
C THR A 207 2.53 6.40 11.96
N VAL A 208 2.75 5.31 11.21
CA VAL A 208 3.01 3.99 11.81
C VAL A 208 4.25 3.98 12.72
N LEU A 209 5.24 4.84 12.47
CA LEU A 209 6.44 4.92 13.29
C LEU A 209 6.24 5.80 14.55
N GLY A 210 5.08 6.42 14.73
CA GLY A 210 4.77 7.33 15.84
C GLY A 210 5.71 8.55 15.89
N ARG A 211 6.37 8.90 14.78
CA ARG A 211 7.33 10.01 14.70
C ARG A 211 7.47 10.52 13.27
N ALA A 212 7.91 11.77 13.12
CA ALA A 212 8.36 12.27 11.82
C ALA A 212 9.73 11.67 11.42
N ALA A 213 10.00 11.67 10.12
CA ALA A 213 11.28 11.26 9.58
C ALA A 213 12.38 12.30 9.87
N SER A 214 13.60 11.82 10.15
CA SER A 214 14.77 12.68 10.36
C SER A 214 15.54 12.91 9.06
N ARG A 215 16.27 14.03 8.96
CA ARG A 215 17.14 14.34 7.80
C ARG A 215 18.41 13.48 7.74
N LYS A 216 18.86 12.89 8.86
CA LYS A 216 20.11 12.14 8.89
C LYS A 216 19.91 10.76 8.27
N ARG A 217 20.78 10.41 7.33
CA ARG A 217 20.98 9.04 6.87
C ARG A 217 21.22 8.16 8.10
N SER A 218 20.39 7.14 8.31
CA SER A 218 20.75 6.06 9.25
C SER A 218 22.14 5.57 8.86
N PRO A 219 23.10 5.41 9.78
CA PRO A 219 24.38 4.82 9.42
C PRO A 219 24.09 3.43 8.89
N ARG A 220 24.21 3.23 7.57
CA ARG A 220 24.40 1.89 7.03
C ARG A 220 25.78 1.48 7.50
N SER A 221 25.87 0.43 8.29
CA SER A 221 27.11 -0.33 8.44
C SER A 221 27.64 -0.62 7.03
N SER A 222 28.84 -0.13 6.74
CA SER A 222 29.49 -0.26 5.43
C SER A 222 29.99 -1.68 5.12
N ASP A 223 29.77 -2.65 6.02
CA ASP A 223 30.26 -4.02 5.86
C ASP A 223 29.08 -4.97 5.68
N SER A 224 28.63 -5.15 4.43
CA SER A 224 27.89 -6.34 3.90
C SER A 224 27.06 -6.01 2.65
N TRP A 225 27.70 -5.56 1.57
CA TRP A 225 27.13 -5.74 0.23
C TRP A 225 28.26 -5.80 -0.81
N PRO A 226 28.31 -6.80 -1.70
CA PRO A 226 29.34 -6.86 -2.72
C PRO A 226 29.06 -5.78 -3.79
N PRO A 227 30.11 -5.24 -4.45
CA PRO A 227 29.91 -4.22 -5.48
C PRO A 227 29.17 -4.81 -6.70
N PRO A 228 28.33 -4.02 -7.40
CA PRO A 228 27.61 -4.49 -8.56
C PRO A 228 28.59 -4.83 -9.71
N ALA A 229 28.39 -6.00 -10.32
CA ALA A 229 29.15 -6.41 -11.49
C ALA A 229 28.88 -5.47 -12.68
N ARG A 230 29.95 -4.98 -13.33
CA ARG A 230 29.86 -4.27 -14.63
C ARG A 230 29.16 -5.18 -15.64
N ARG A 231 27.95 -4.79 -16.08
CA ARG A 231 27.29 -5.40 -17.25
C ARG A 231 27.53 -4.52 -18.47
N THR A 232 28.32 -5.03 -19.40
CA THR A 232 28.39 -4.60 -20.80
C THR A 232 27.24 -5.27 -21.56
N SER A 233 26.10 -4.60 -21.73
CA SER A 233 25.04 -4.85 -22.74
C SER A 233 23.87 -3.87 -22.53
N PRO A 234 23.15 -3.43 -23.58
CA PRO A 234 22.15 -2.36 -23.51
C PRO A 234 20.97 -2.76 -22.62
N ALA A 235 20.56 -1.84 -21.74
CA ALA A 235 19.54 -2.07 -20.72
C ALA A 235 18.14 -2.28 -21.33
N PRO A 236 17.33 -3.23 -20.81
CA PRO A 236 15.93 -3.33 -21.17
C PRO A 236 15.13 -2.18 -20.51
N THR A 237 14.18 -1.65 -21.27
CA THR A 237 13.25 -0.57 -20.92
C THR A 237 12.38 -0.93 -19.71
N TRP A 238 12.40 -0.07 -18.69
CA TRP A 238 11.51 -0.13 -17.53
C TRP A 238 10.21 0.63 -17.81
N PRO A 239 9.02 0.11 -17.47
CA PRO A 239 7.78 0.86 -17.62
C PRO A 239 7.68 1.95 -16.54
N SER A 240 7.31 3.15 -16.99
CA SER A 240 7.07 4.33 -16.19
C SER A 240 5.69 4.29 -15.54
N THR A 241 5.59 3.74 -14.33
CA THR A 241 4.59 4.10 -13.30
C THR A 241 5.05 3.56 -11.94
N ALA A 242 5.51 4.42 -11.04
CA ALA A 242 5.66 4.07 -9.62
C ALA A 242 5.32 5.27 -8.74
N ALA A 243 4.07 5.34 -8.28
CA ALA A 243 3.75 5.95 -7.01
C ALA A 243 3.76 4.82 -5.97
N ALA A 244 4.92 4.54 -5.37
CA ALA A 244 5.04 3.51 -4.35
C ALA A 244 4.80 4.12 -2.96
N PRO A 245 3.73 3.76 -2.22
CA PRO A 245 3.69 3.93 -0.78
C PRO A 245 4.58 2.87 -0.13
N ALA A 246 5.46 3.28 0.79
CA ALA A 246 6.24 2.35 1.60
C ALA A 246 5.31 1.63 2.60
N PRO A 247 5.37 0.30 2.75
CA PRO A 247 4.62 -0.42 3.77
C PRO A 247 5.31 -0.23 5.12
N ASN A 248 4.56 0.21 6.14
CA ASN A 248 4.97 0.07 7.53
C ASN A 248 3.90 -0.74 8.26
N THR A 249 4.28 -1.92 8.73
CA THR A 249 3.59 -2.73 9.72
C THR A 249 4.54 -2.90 10.90
N THR A 250 4.08 -2.64 12.13
CA THR A 250 4.22 -3.50 13.32
C THR A 250 3.44 -2.85 14.49
N ILE A 251 2.69 -3.70 15.18
CA ILE A 251 1.71 -3.45 16.24
C ILE A 251 2.38 -3.03 17.56
N GLY A 252 1.79 -2.07 18.28
CA GLY A 252 2.17 -1.67 19.63
C GLY A 252 1.00 -1.01 20.38
N THR A 253 0.42 -1.78 21.29
CA THR A 253 -0.71 -1.59 22.21
C THR A 253 -0.93 -0.24 22.93
N ARG A 254 -2.22 0.09 23.09
CA ARG A 254 -2.93 1.22 23.74
C ARG A 254 -2.46 1.69 25.14
N HIS A 255 -2.69 2.97 25.47
CA HIS A 255 -3.73 3.37 26.45
C HIS A 255 -4.14 4.87 26.35
N HIS A 256 -5.45 5.11 26.32
CA HIS A 256 -6.14 6.40 26.47
C HIS A 256 -6.35 6.74 27.97
N GLU A 257 -6.08 8.01 28.32
CA GLU A 257 -6.92 9.00 29.06
C GLU A 257 -7.64 8.63 30.40
N HIS A 258 -7.87 9.49 31.41
CA HIS A 258 -8.17 10.94 31.47
C HIS A 258 -7.95 11.55 32.89
N LEU A 259 -7.62 12.84 32.92
CA LEU A 259 -8.09 13.97 33.78
C LEU A 259 -8.56 13.74 35.25
N ARG A 260 -7.96 14.46 36.21
CA ARG A 260 -8.48 15.71 36.86
C ARG A 260 -7.59 16.21 38.02
N ALA A 261 -7.79 17.49 38.33
CA ALA A 261 -7.01 18.42 39.16
C ALA A 261 -6.80 18.08 40.66
N GLY A 262 -5.76 18.69 41.25
CA GLY A 262 -5.82 19.22 42.63
C GLY A 262 -4.77 18.76 43.65
N ASN A 263 -3.85 19.68 43.99
CA ASN A 263 -3.15 19.87 45.28
C ASN A 263 -2.09 18.87 45.83
N GLN A 264 -0.88 19.44 45.97
CA GLN A 264 -0.03 19.45 47.18
C GLN A 264 0.24 18.16 47.99
N LEU A 265 1.50 17.65 47.94
CA LEU A 265 2.46 17.55 49.07
C LEU A 265 3.48 16.39 48.90
N ARG A 266 4.76 16.75 49.08
CA ARG A 266 5.89 16.01 49.70
C ARG A 266 6.30 14.60 49.20
N ARG A 267 7.56 14.54 48.72
CA ARG A 267 8.53 13.41 48.73
C ARG A 267 8.62 12.72 50.12
N PRO A 268 8.98 11.41 50.24
CA PRO A 268 10.36 10.94 49.99
C PRO A 268 10.57 9.50 49.47
N GLN A 269 11.84 9.27 49.10
CA GLN A 269 12.55 8.05 48.67
C GLN A 269 12.23 6.75 49.43
N ARG A 270 12.32 5.61 48.73
CA ARG A 270 13.18 4.47 49.14
C ARG A 270 13.50 3.51 47.98
N GLN A 271 14.76 3.05 47.99
CA GLN A 271 15.38 2.04 47.14
C GLN A 271 14.85 0.63 47.44
N LEU A 272 14.93 -0.25 46.42
CA LEU A 272 15.22 -1.70 46.41
C LEU A 272 14.80 -2.16 45.01
N GLY A 273 15.54 -2.87 44.18
CA GLY A 273 16.80 -3.59 44.26
C GLY A 273 16.79 -4.49 43.01
N ASN A 274 17.89 -4.55 42.26
CA ASN A 274 18.07 -5.46 41.13
C ASN A 274 17.79 -6.90 41.55
N GLU A 275 17.05 -7.67 40.75
CA GLU A 275 17.43 -9.05 40.41
C GLU A 275 16.54 -9.71 39.34
N VAL A 276 17.21 -10.53 38.52
CA VAL A 276 16.74 -11.60 37.62
C VAL A 276 16.23 -11.24 36.22
N MET A 277 17.21 -11.19 35.31
CA MET A 277 17.11 -11.71 33.93
C MET A 277 16.66 -13.18 33.95
N GLY A 278 15.55 -13.51 33.28
CA GLY A 278 15.17 -14.89 33.02
C GLY A 278 13.80 -15.06 32.37
N HIS A 279 13.80 -15.60 31.14
CA HIS A 279 12.67 -16.21 30.43
C HIS A 279 11.71 -15.31 29.63
N TYR A 280 12.07 -15.05 28.37
CA TYR A 280 11.11 -14.90 27.27
C TYR A 280 11.40 -15.93 26.17
N ARG A 281 10.71 -17.06 26.25
CA ARG A 281 10.45 -17.97 25.11
C ARG A 281 9.12 -18.67 25.34
N GLN A 282 8.04 -18.11 24.80
CA GLN A 282 6.82 -18.83 24.42
C GLN A 282 6.16 -18.09 23.24
N PRO A 283 5.61 -18.81 22.24
CA PRO A 283 5.06 -18.23 21.01
C PRO A 283 3.68 -17.61 21.25
N PHE A 284 3.46 -16.40 20.72
CA PHE A 284 2.16 -15.76 20.68
C PHE A 284 1.24 -16.49 19.67
N VAL A 285 0.22 -17.17 20.18
CA VAL A 285 -0.90 -17.68 19.39
C VAL A 285 -1.89 -16.53 19.18
N VAL A 286 -1.86 -15.88 18.02
CA VAL A 286 -2.92 -14.97 17.58
C VAL A 286 -4.04 -15.83 16.99
N LYS A 287 -5.24 -15.83 17.60
CA LYS A 287 -6.45 -16.39 16.97
C LYS A 287 -6.83 -15.50 15.78
N ARG A 288 -6.35 -15.83 14.59
CA ARG A 288 -6.81 -15.24 13.31
C ARG A 288 -8.25 -15.68 13.06
N HIS A 289 -9.22 -14.78 13.12
CA HIS A 289 -10.54 -14.99 12.52
C HIS A 289 -10.48 -14.38 11.13
N LEU A 290 -10.42 -15.23 10.10
CA LEU A 290 -10.45 -14.76 8.72
C LEU A 290 -11.90 -14.36 8.40
N ALA A 291 -12.10 -13.25 7.69
CA ALA A 291 -13.36 -12.90 7.04
C ALA A 291 -13.55 -13.72 5.76
N CYS A 292 -12.75 -14.77 5.62
CA CYS A 292 -12.71 -15.76 4.55
C CYS A 292 -11.82 -16.92 5.06
N THR A 293 -12.28 -17.70 6.05
CA THR A 293 -11.44 -18.72 6.73
C THR A 293 -11.32 -20.04 5.97
N ASP A 294 -10.14 -20.63 6.09
CA ASP A 294 -9.75 -22.03 5.80
C ASP A 294 -10.89 -23.05 5.97
N LEU A 295 -11.32 -23.63 4.84
CA LEU A 295 -12.44 -24.56 4.71
C LEU A 295 -11.99 -26.02 4.55
N SER A 296 -10.82 -26.39 5.08
CA SER A 296 -10.31 -27.77 5.05
C SER A 296 -11.15 -28.80 5.82
N LYS A 297 -12.28 -28.41 6.45
CA LYS A 297 -13.06 -29.28 7.36
C LYS A 297 -14.58 -29.31 7.14
N THR A 298 -15.07 -29.26 5.90
CA THR A 298 -16.48 -29.61 5.61
C THR A 298 -16.57 -30.69 4.54
N SER A 299 -17.23 -31.80 4.90
CA SER A 299 -17.43 -32.96 4.05
C SER A 299 -18.37 -32.62 2.88
N ALA A 300 -17.87 -32.75 1.66
CA ALA A 300 -18.67 -32.60 0.45
C ALA A 300 -19.78 -33.66 0.38
N ALA A 301 -21.03 -33.21 0.24
CA ALA A 301 -22.10 -34.06 -0.24
C ALA A 301 -21.80 -34.45 -1.70
N ARG A 302 -21.72 -35.75 -1.98
CA ARG A 302 -21.49 -36.30 -3.31
C ARG A 302 -22.70 -36.01 -4.19
N VAL A 303 -22.55 -35.18 -5.22
CA VAL A 303 -23.40 -35.23 -6.41
C VAL A 303 -22.58 -35.94 -7.48
N ALA A 304 -23.03 -37.14 -7.86
CA ALA A 304 -22.45 -37.89 -8.96
C ALA A 304 -23.02 -37.35 -10.27
N HIS A 305 -22.16 -36.88 -11.19
CA HIS A 305 -22.54 -36.65 -12.56
C HIS A 305 -21.83 -37.63 -13.49
N THR A 306 -22.63 -38.56 -14.02
CA THR A 306 -22.36 -39.30 -15.25
C THR A 306 -22.53 -38.38 -16.45
N GLN A 307 -21.54 -38.30 -17.32
CA GLN A 307 -21.65 -37.63 -18.62
C GLN A 307 -22.60 -38.40 -19.54
N SER A 308 -23.72 -37.78 -19.93
CA SER A 308 -24.42 -38.07 -21.18
C SER A 308 -25.11 -36.80 -21.68
N GLY A 309 -24.94 -36.49 -22.97
CA GLY A 309 -25.48 -35.31 -23.63
C GLY A 309 -27.00 -35.36 -23.80
N GLY A 310 -27.73 -35.01 -22.73
CA GLY A 310 -29.16 -34.71 -22.75
C GLY A 310 -29.44 -33.19 -22.81
N PRO A 311 -30.67 -32.77 -23.16
CA PRO A 311 -31.02 -31.36 -23.27
C PRO A 311 -30.80 -30.66 -21.92
N MET A 312 -30.33 -29.40 -21.97
CA MET A 312 -30.09 -28.56 -20.79
C MET A 312 -31.29 -28.58 -19.85
N THR A 313 -31.22 -29.39 -18.80
CA THR A 313 -32.15 -29.31 -17.68
C THR A 313 -31.83 -28.03 -16.94
N ALA A 314 -32.73 -27.05 -17.02
CA ALA A 314 -32.68 -25.85 -16.21
C ALA A 314 -32.57 -26.28 -14.74
N VAL A 315 -31.43 -25.98 -14.11
CA VAL A 315 -31.31 -26.08 -12.66
C VAL A 315 -32.24 -25.00 -12.11
N SER A 316 -33.34 -25.41 -11.48
CA SER A 316 -34.26 -24.48 -10.81
C SER A 316 -33.46 -23.62 -9.83
N PRO A 317 -33.60 -22.27 -9.84
CA PRO A 317 -32.93 -21.42 -8.86
C PRO A 317 -33.32 -21.89 -7.46
N THR A 318 -32.32 -22.08 -6.60
CA THR A 318 -32.54 -22.40 -5.19
C THR A 318 -33.09 -21.14 -4.53
N PRO A 319 -34.26 -21.19 -3.87
CA PRO A 319 -34.96 -19.99 -3.39
C PRO A 319 -34.16 -19.15 -2.39
N ASP A 320 -33.16 -19.72 -1.71
CA ASP A 320 -32.34 -19.06 -0.70
C ASP A 320 -31.03 -18.44 -1.23
N ARG A 321 -30.83 -18.40 -2.56
CA ARG A 321 -29.60 -17.88 -3.17
C ARG A 321 -29.87 -16.72 -4.10
N ASP A 322 -29.57 -15.50 -3.64
CA ASP A 322 -29.73 -14.25 -4.38
C ASP A 322 -28.41 -13.68 -4.92
N TYR A 323 -27.30 -14.43 -4.85
CA TYR A 323 -25.98 -14.04 -5.35
C TYR A 323 -25.31 -15.13 -6.22
N PRO A 324 -24.45 -14.74 -7.19
CA PRO A 324 -23.69 -15.68 -8.01
C PRO A 324 -22.80 -16.61 -7.17
N GLN A 325 -22.72 -17.88 -7.55
CA GLN A 325 -21.91 -18.88 -6.83
C GLN A 325 -20.49 -18.94 -7.39
N LEU A 326 -19.55 -19.44 -6.57
CA LEU A 326 -18.17 -19.66 -7.00
C LEU A 326 -18.12 -20.70 -8.13
N LEU A 327 -17.28 -20.42 -9.12
CA LEU A 327 -16.85 -21.38 -10.13
C LEU A 327 -15.42 -21.83 -9.83
N GLY A 328 -15.15 -23.10 -10.13
CA GLY A 328 -13.90 -23.77 -9.80
C GLY A 328 -14.14 -24.99 -8.93
N GLU A 329 -14.53 -26.10 -9.55
CA GLU A 329 -14.64 -27.37 -8.83
C GLU A 329 -13.26 -27.87 -8.41
N ARG A 330 -13.21 -28.59 -7.29
CA ARG A 330 -11.98 -29.23 -6.84
C ARG A 330 -11.45 -30.15 -7.93
N GLY A 331 -10.22 -29.91 -8.38
CA GLY A 331 -9.60 -30.62 -9.49
C GLY A 331 -9.47 -29.80 -10.78
N LEU A 332 -10.14 -28.65 -10.89
CA LEU A 332 -10.01 -27.77 -12.04
C LEU A 332 -8.57 -27.25 -12.16
N ILE A 333 -8.05 -27.23 -13.39
CA ILE A 333 -6.74 -26.70 -13.75
C ILE A 333 -6.93 -25.75 -14.93
N GLU A 334 -6.47 -24.51 -14.79
CA GLU A 334 -6.56 -23.48 -15.82
C GLU A 334 -5.22 -22.76 -15.98
N PRO A 335 -4.88 -22.24 -17.16
CA PRO A 335 -3.72 -21.38 -17.31
C PRO A 335 -3.90 -20.08 -16.52
N ALA A 336 -2.83 -19.61 -15.87
CA ALA A 336 -2.79 -18.28 -15.28
C ALA A 336 -2.14 -17.31 -16.30
N PRO A 337 -2.90 -16.38 -16.90
CA PRO A 337 -2.38 -15.50 -17.95
C PRO A 337 -1.53 -14.34 -17.41
N ARG A 338 -1.35 -14.27 -16.08
CA ARG A 338 -0.67 -13.19 -15.36
C ARG A 338 0.78 -13.58 -15.07
N ARG A 339 1.68 -12.61 -15.02
CA ARG A 339 3.04 -12.81 -14.49
C ARG A 339 2.97 -13.04 -12.99
N VAL A 340 3.60 -14.10 -12.49
CA VAL A 340 3.66 -14.43 -11.06
C VAL A 340 5.11 -14.53 -10.64
N ARG A 341 5.45 -13.90 -9.52
CA ARG A 341 6.79 -13.91 -8.92
C ARG A 341 6.71 -14.30 -7.46
N GLY A 342 7.69 -15.09 -7.03
CA GLY A 342 7.85 -15.51 -5.64
C GLY A 342 9.25 -15.15 -5.15
N TYR A 343 9.33 -14.46 -4.02
CA TYR A 343 10.58 -14.11 -3.36
C TYR A 343 10.68 -14.77 -2.00
N PHE A 344 11.87 -15.24 -1.65
CA PHE A 344 12.21 -15.72 -0.32
C PHE A 344 13.38 -14.91 0.22
N ASP A 345 13.16 -14.18 1.32
CA ASP A 345 14.15 -13.26 1.89
C ASP A 345 14.78 -12.35 0.82
N LYS A 346 13.93 -11.73 -0.01
CA LYS A 346 14.29 -10.86 -1.14
C LYS A 346 15.01 -11.55 -2.31
N THR A 347 15.23 -12.86 -2.23
CA THR A 347 15.80 -13.66 -3.31
C THR A 347 14.69 -14.15 -4.23
N LEU A 348 14.80 -13.87 -5.52
CA LEU A 348 13.81 -14.31 -6.51
C LEU A 348 13.88 -15.83 -6.68
N VAL A 349 12.81 -16.55 -6.31
CA VAL A 349 12.71 -18.01 -6.41
C VAL A 349 12.15 -18.43 -7.77
N PHE A 350 11.17 -17.69 -8.30
CA PHE A 350 10.65 -17.89 -9.65
C PHE A 350 10.05 -16.59 -10.21
N ASP A 351 9.99 -16.51 -11.54
CA ASP A 351 9.35 -15.43 -12.30
C ASP A 351 8.75 -16.04 -13.57
N THR A 352 7.43 -16.05 -13.71
CA THR A 352 6.76 -16.81 -14.76
C THR A 352 5.48 -16.17 -15.26
N VAL A 353 5.21 -16.31 -16.56
CA VAL A 353 3.89 -16.06 -17.19
C VAL A 353 3.19 -17.37 -17.59
N ARG A 354 3.68 -18.50 -17.07
CA ARG A 354 3.23 -19.86 -17.40
C ARG A 354 2.76 -20.63 -16.17
N ALA A 355 2.36 -19.92 -15.11
CA ALA A 355 1.75 -20.57 -13.95
C ALA A 355 0.38 -21.17 -14.32
N HIS A 356 -0.08 -22.12 -13.52
CA HIS A 356 -1.44 -22.64 -13.60
C HIS A 356 -2.20 -22.33 -12.31
N TYR A 357 -3.48 -22.02 -12.45
CA TYR A 357 -4.45 -22.07 -11.36
C TYR A 357 -4.89 -23.52 -11.16
N VAL A 358 -4.79 -24.02 -9.93
CA VAL A 358 -5.22 -25.39 -9.58
C VAL A 358 -6.13 -25.33 -8.35
N TRP A 359 -7.37 -25.79 -8.48
CA TRP A 359 -8.33 -25.81 -7.38
C TRP A 359 -8.13 -27.05 -6.51
N GLU A 360 -7.26 -26.94 -5.50
CA GLU A 360 -7.13 -27.95 -4.43
C GLU A 360 -8.43 -28.07 -3.60
N ILE A 361 -9.17 -26.96 -3.50
CA ILE A 361 -10.48 -26.81 -2.88
C ILE A 361 -11.38 -25.96 -3.78
N ALA A 362 -12.70 -25.96 -3.55
CA ALA A 362 -13.66 -25.29 -4.43
C ALA A 362 -13.68 -23.74 -4.33
N TYR A 363 -13.00 -23.15 -3.35
CA TYR A 363 -13.15 -21.73 -3.03
C TYR A 363 -12.18 -20.82 -3.81
N TYR A 364 -10.93 -21.25 -3.93
CA TYR A 364 -9.87 -20.50 -4.60
C TYR A 364 -8.81 -21.44 -5.18
N PRO A 365 -8.14 -21.01 -6.27
CA PRO A 365 -7.04 -21.79 -6.85
C PRO A 365 -5.75 -21.61 -6.07
N GLN A 366 -4.78 -22.47 -6.36
CA GLN A 366 -3.38 -22.37 -5.98
C GLN A 366 -2.51 -22.12 -7.23
N TYR A 367 -1.38 -21.45 -7.06
CA TYR A 367 -0.40 -21.32 -8.13
C TYR A 367 0.49 -22.56 -8.20
N TYR A 368 0.50 -23.21 -9.36
CA TYR A 368 1.44 -24.26 -9.71
C TYR A 368 2.43 -23.72 -10.74
N ILE A 369 3.70 -23.69 -10.35
CA ILE A 369 4.79 -23.07 -11.12
C ILE A 369 5.55 -24.16 -11.88
N PRO A 370 5.74 -24.06 -13.21
CA PRO A 370 6.55 -25.05 -13.93
C PRO A 370 7.95 -25.16 -13.32
N THR A 371 8.44 -26.39 -13.09
CA THR A 371 9.74 -26.60 -12.43
C THR A 371 10.90 -25.95 -13.21
N SER A 372 10.78 -25.85 -14.54
CA SER A 372 11.77 -25.17 -15.39
C SER A 372 11.87 -23.65 -15.17
N HIS A 373 10.93 -23.05 -14.44
CA HIS A 373 10.90 -21.62 -14.11
C HIS A 373 11.28 -21.35 -12.65
N VAL A 374 11.51 -22.40 -11.87
CA VAL A 374 11.93 -22.31 -10.48
C VAL A 374 13.44 -22.42 -10.41
N ARG A 375 14.06 -21.54 -9.63
CA ARG A 375 15.47 -21.60 -9.26
C ARG A 375 15.70 -22.71 -8.25
N MET A 376 15.92 -23.91 -8.76
CA MET A 376 16.04 -25.12 -7.95
C MET A 376 17.23 -25.10 -6.99
N GLU A 377 18.22 -24.20 -7.18
CA GLU A 377 19.32 -24.00 -6.23
C GLU A 377 18.88 -23.55 -4.84
N HIS A 378 17.66 -23.00 -4.70
CA HIS A 378 17.09 -22.60 -3.42
C HIS A 378 16.25 -23.69 -2.75
N LEU A 379 16.00 -24.81 -3.45
CA LEU A 379 15.17 -25.90 -2.96
C LEU A 379 16.04 -27.11 -2.60
N HIS A 380 15.86 -27.66 -1.39
CA HIS A 380 16.53 -28.89 -0.98
C HIS A 380 15.52 -30.00 -0.69
N ASP A 381 15.71 -31.15 -1.34
CA ASP A 381 14.85 -32.32 -1.18
C ASP A 381 14.95 -32.84 0.27
N GLU A 382 13.80 -32.96 0.94
CA GLU A 382 13.72 -33.49 2.30
C GLU A 382 13.62 -35.03 2.31
N ASN A 383 13.75 -35.68 1.14
CA ASN A 383 13.57 -37.11 0.91
C ASN A 383 12.22 -37.62 1.42
N HIS A 384 11.20 -36.77 1.38
CA HIS A 384 9.87 -37.07 1.87
C HIS A 384 8.87 -37.12 0.72
N VAL A 385 8.58 -38.34 0.25
CA VAL A 385 7.63 -38.62 -0.83
C VAL A 385 6.21 -38.69 -0.27
N GLN A 386 5.28 -38.01 -0.94
CA GLN A 386 3.85 -38.02 -0.63
C GLN A 386 3.06 -38.45 -1.86
N LYS A 387 1.97 -39.21 -1.65
CA LYS A 387 0.98 -39.50 -2.70
C LYS A 387 -0.27 -38.69 -2.39
N LEU A 388 -0.49 -37.64 -3.17
CA LEU A 388 -1.59 -36.69 -2.98
C LEU A 388 -2.61 -36.82 -4.11
N GLN A 389 -3.72 -36.09 -3.99
CA GLN A 389 -4.80 -36.07 -4.98
C GLN A 389 -4.30 -35.79 -6.40
N PHE A 390 -3.32 -34.90 -6.54
CA PHE A 390 -2.81 -34.43 -7.83
C PHE A 390 -1.59 -35.21 -8.33
N GLY A 391 -1.27 -36.34 -7.70
CA GLY A 391 -0.15 -37.21 -8.05
C GLY A 391 0.88 -37.35 -6.93
N SER A 392 1.98 -38.02 -7.25
CA SER A 392 3.11 -38.17 -6.34
C SER A 392 3.92 -36.88 -6.32
N SER A 393 4.28 -36.42 -5.13
CA SER A 393 5.13 -35.26 -4.91
C SER A 393 6.25 -35.53 -3.92
N ARG A 394 7.34 -34.79 -4.02
CA ARG A 394 8.38 -34.71 -2.99
C ARG A 394 8.33 -33.37 -2.28
N LEU A 395 8.61 -33.39 -0.99
CA LEU A 395 8.64 -32.20 -0.14
C LEU A 395 10.06 -31.59 -0.16
N TYR A 396 10.12 -30.27 -0.30
CA TYR A 396 11.36 -29.51 -0.37
C TYR A 396 11.34 -28.41 0.69
N SER A 397 12.49 -28.22 1.33
CA SER A 397 12.78 -26.99 2.08
C SER A 397 13.20 -25.88 1.13
N LEU A 398 12.98 -24.64 1.54
CA LEU A 398 13.41 -23.45 0.83
C LEU A 398 14.49 -22.73 1.66
N THR A 399 15.66 -22.50 1.06
CA THR A 399 16.83 -21.95 1.76
C THR A 399 17.31 -20.66 1.14
N SER A 400 17.59 -19.69 2.00
CA SER A 400 18.27 -18.43 1.70
C SER A 400 19.61 -18.37 2.45
N ALA A 401 20.36 -17.28 2.28
CA ALA A 401 21.53 -17.01 3.11
C ALA A 401 21.19 -16.76 4.58
N GLU A 402 19.94 -16.41 4.89
CA GLU A 402 19.50 -15.99 6.23
C GLU A 402 18.80 -17.11 6.99
N ARG A 403 18.01 -17.96 6.32
CA ARG A 403 17.24 -19.03 6.95
C ARG A 403 16.84 -20.15 5.99
N THR A 404 16.38 -21.25 6.57
CA THR A 404 15.70 -22.34 5.87
C THR A 404 14.26 -22.45 6.37
N TRP A 405 13.32 -22.56 5.44
CA TRP A 405 11.93 -22.88 5.69
C TRP A 405 11.69 -24.37 5.33
N PRO A 406 11.49 -25.26 6.32
CA PRO A 406 11.23 -26.66 6.06
C PRO A 406 9.86 -26.86 5.42
N SER A 407 9.75 -27.84 4.55
CA SER A 407 8.49 -28.25 3.92
C SER A 407 7.77 -27.11 3.18
N ALA A 408 8.54 -26.20 2.58
CA ALA A 408 8.09 -24.99 1.92
C ALA A 408 7.47 -25.24 0.53
N ALA A 409 7.80 -26.35 -0.13
CA ALA A 409 7.34 -26.63 -1.48
C ALA A 409 7.10 -28.11 -1.73
N ARG A 410 6.14 -28.43 -2.60
CA ARG A 410 5.93 -29.76 -3.15
C ARG A 410 6.26 -29.75 -4.64
N VAL A 411 7.16 -30.62 -5.07
CA VAL A 411 7.47 -30.84 -6.49
C VAL A 411 6.75 -32.09 -6.95
N TYR A 412 5.95 -31.99 -8.01
CA TYR A 412 5.11 -33.09 -8.50
C TYR A 412 5.78 -33.82 -9.67
N ASP A 413 5.95 -35.14 -9.52
CA ASP A 413 6.59 -36.02 -10.51
C ASP A 413 5.58 -36.75 -11.39
N SER A 414 4.30 -36.82 -10.97
CA SER A 414 3.25 -37.54 -11.69
C SER A 414 1.90 -36.86 -11.52
N GLY A 415 0.90 -37.33 -12.28
CA GLY A 415 -0.46 -36.80 -12.25
C GLY A 415 -0.66 -35.60 -13.17
N PRO A 416 -1.82 -34.93 -13.09
CA PRO A 416 -2.20 -33.86 -14.02
C PRO A 416 -1.38 -32.57 -13.86
N VAL A 417 -0.61 -32.44 -12.78
CA VAL A 417 0.27 -31.29 -12.51
C VAL A 417 1.76 -31.69 -12.50
N ALA A 418 2.12 -32.82 -13.10
CA ALA A 418 3.51 -33.27 -13.19
C ALA A 418 4.43 -32.20 -13.83
N GLY A 419 5.64 -32.04 -13.30
CA GLY A 419 6.59 -31.04 -13.78
C GLY A 419 6.33 -29.62 -13.26
N SER A 420 5.63 -29.51 -12.12
CA SER A 420 5.38 -28.23 -11.45
C SER A 420 5.65 -28.28 -9.95
N VAL A 421 5.76 -27.10 -9.36
CA VAL A 421 6.06 -26.85 -7.96
C VAL A 421 4.92 -26.05 -7.34
N ARG A 422 4.43 -26.51 -6.19
CA ARG A 422 3.41 -25.86 -5.36
C ARG A 422 4.08 -25.40 -4.07
N PHE A 423 4.17 -24.10 -3.86
CA PHE A 423 4.76 -23.51 -2.66
C PHE A 423 3.72 -23.32 -1.56
N GLU A 424 4.14 -23.41 -0.29
CA GLU A 424 3.35 -22.95 0.85
C GLU A 424 3.29 -21.41 0.83
N TRP A 425 2.09 -20.84 1.02
CA TRP A 425 1.88 -19.39 0.84
C TRP A 425 2.73 -18.54 1.77
N ASP A 426 2.78 -18.92 3.05
CA ASP A 426 3.55 -18.20 4.07
C ASP A 426 5.07 -18.29 3.87
N ALA A 427 5.54 -19.19 3.01
CA ALA A 427 6.98 -19.34 2.74
C ALA A 427 7.51 -18.28 1.77
N LEU A 428 6.65 -17.57 1.03
CA LEU A 428 7.08 -16.62 -0.02
C LEU A 428 6.38 -15.27 0.10
N GLU A 429 7.08 -14.23 -0.34
CA GLU A 429 6.47 -12.97 -0.76
C GLU A 429 6.01 -13.11 -2.23
N TRP A 430 4.72 -12.93 -2.47
CA TRP A 430 4.10 -13.17 -3.77
C TRP A 430 3.74 -11.87 -4.47
N PHE A 431 3.99 -11.84 -5.79
CA PHE A 431 3.53 -10.77 -6.66
C PHE A 431 2.81 -11.34 -7.88
N GLU A 432 1.74 -10.68 -8.26
CA GLU A 432 1.04 -10.89 -9.53
C GLU A 432 1.13 -9.59 -10.33
N GLU A 433 1.67 -9.67 -11.53
CA GLU A 433 2.31 -8.53 -12.17
C GLU A 433 3.24 -7.84 -11.16
N ASP A 434 3.08 -6.52 -10.95
CA ASP A 434 3.81 -5.73 -9.94
C ASP A 434 3.03 -5.52 -8.63
N GLU A 435 1.88 -6.19 -8.47
CA GLU A 435 1.03 -6.05 -7.27
C GLU A 435 1.30 -7.17 -6.25
N PRO A 436 1.52 -6.83 -4.97
CA PRO A 436 1.68 -7.85 -3.94
C PRO A 436 0.38 -8.62 -3.72
N LEU A 437 0.51 -9.95 -3.57
CA LEU A 437 -0.59 -10.82 -3.18
C LEU A 437 -0.53 -11.16 -1.70
N ILE A 438 -1.70 -11.29 -1.09
CA ILE A 438 -1.88 -11.69 0.31
C ILE A 438 -2.77 -12.92 0.37
N LEU A 439 -2.49 -13.80 1.32
CA LEU A 439 -3.27 -15.00 1.66
C LEU A 439 -3.28 -16.12 0.59
N HIS A 440 -3.84 -15.86 -0.60
CA HIS A 440 -3.96 -16.85 -1.69
C HIS A 440 -4.13 -16.16 -3.06
N PRO A 441 -4.01 -16.86 -4.21
CA PRO A 441 -4.28 -16.28 -5.52
C PRO A 441 -5.72 -15.77 -5.62
N ARG A 442 -5.91 -14.70 -6.38
CA ARG A 442 -7.25 -14.26 -6.76
C ARG A 442 -7.84 -15.27 -7.74
N ASN A 443 -9.05 -15.76 -7.44
CA ASN A 443 -9.80 -16.65 -8.30
C ASN A 443 -10.27 -15.85 -9.54
N PRO A 444 -9.95 -16.29 -10.77
CA PRO A 444 -10.31 -15.56 -12.00
C PRO A 444 -11.83 -15.46 -12.22
N TYR A 445 -12.62 -16.29 -11.54
CA TYR A 445 -14.10 -16.28 -11.59
C TYR A 445 -14.74 -15.46 -10.47
N VAL A 446 -13.95 -14.92 -9.54
CA VAL A 446 -14.44 -14.00 -8.52
C VAL A 446 -14.42 -12.58 -9.06
N ARG A 447 -15.59 -11.95 -9.02
CA ARG A 447 -15.78 -10.54 -9.31
C ARG A 447 -16.20 -9.83 -8.03
N VAL A 448 -15.64 -8.65 -7.79
CA VAL A 448 -16.03 -7.78 -6.68
C VAL A 448 -16.35 -6.39 -7.24
N ASP A 449 -17.60 -5.97 -7.10
CA ASP A 449 -18.07 -4.64 -7.53
C ASP A 449 -18.52 -3.85 -6.30
N SER A 450 -18.13 -2.58 -6.22
CA SER A 450 -18.56 -1.65 -5.16
C SER A 450 -19.33 -0.47 -5.78
N LEU A 451 -20.64 -0.45 -5.57
CA LEU A 451 -21.55 0.47 -6.25
C LEU A 451 -22.32 1.34 -5.24
N ARG A 452 -22.33 2.65 -5.48
CA ARG A 452 -23.19 3.57 -4.71
C ARG A 452 -24.66 3.31 -5.03
N SER A 453 -25.50 3.47 -4.03
CA SER A 453 -26.94 3.27 -4.14
C SER A 453 -27.71 4.31 -3.33
N HIS A 454 -28.99 4.44 -3.64
CA HIS A 454 -29.96 5.22 -2.86
C HIS A 454 -30.99 4.34 -2.15
N ARG A 455 -30.77 3.01 -2.14
CA ARG A 455 -31.61 2.09 -1.37
C ARG A 455 -31.51 2.41 0.12
N HIS A 456 -32.63 2.29 0.80
CA HIS A 456 -32.71 2.49 2.25
C HIS A 456 -32.27 1.21 2.95
N ILE A 457 -31.22 1.29 3.77
CA ILE A 457 -30.70 0.16 4.55
C ILE A 457 -30.88 0.47 6.02
N ARG A 458 -31.50 -0.45 6.75
CA ARG A 458 -31.61 -0.39 8.21
C ARG A 458 -31.14 -1.71 8.81
N VAL A 459 -30.28 -1.63 9.82
CA VAL A 459 -29.64 -2.78 10.47
C VAL A 459 -30.09 -2.82 11.92
N GLU A 460 -30.64 -3.95 12.35
CA GLU A 460 -31.17 -4.15 13.69
C GLU A 460 -30.64 -5.43 14.34
N LEU A 461 -30.57 -5.39 15.67
CA LEU A 461 -30.36 -6.57 16.50
C LEU A 461 -31.02 -6.35 17.86
N ASP A 462 -31.75 -7.35 18.35
CA ASP A 462 -32.45 -7.32 19.64
C ASP A 462 -33.35 -6.08 19.84
N GLY A 463 -33.98 -5.60 18.76
CA GLY A 463 -34.87 -4.43 18.76
C GLY A 463 -34.15 -3.07 18.77
N MET A 464 -32.82 -3.05 18.70
CA MET A 464 -32.01 -1.82 18.59
C MET A 464 -31.58 -1.59 17.14
N VAL A 465 -31.72 -0.35 16.66
CA VAL A 465 -31.18 0.08 15.36
C VAL A 465 -29.70 0.38 15.53
N LEU A 466 -28.86 -0.38 14.83
CA LEU A 466 -27.41 -0.21 14.87
C LEU A 466 -26.90 0.69 13.73
N ALA A 467 -27.62 0.76 12.62
CA ALA A 467 -27.30 1.63 11.50
C ALA A 467 -28.54 1.88 10.62
N GLU A 468 -28.64 3.06 10.02
CA GLU A 468 -29.70 3.40 9.07
C GLU A 468 -29.21 4.44 8.05
N THR A 469 -29.28 4.12 6.74
CA THR A 469 -28.74 4.99 5.68
C THR A 469 -29.57 4.97 4.40
N HIS A 470 -29.49 6.06 3.62
CA HIS A 470 -30.03 6.19 2.26
C HIS A 470 -28.95 6.38 1.20
N SER A 471 -27.67 6.23 1.56
CA SER A 471 -26.54 6.40 0.63
C SER A 471 -25.47 5.32 0.81
N PRO A 472 -25.84 4.03 0.85
CA PRO A 472 -24.87 2.96 1.07
C PRO A 472 -23.99 2.74 -0.17
N VAL A 473 -22.87 2.05 0.05
CA VAL A 473 -22.16 1.33 -1.00
C VAL A 473 -22.52 -0.15 -0.91
N LEU A 474 -23.10 -0.70 -1.97
CA LEU A 474 -23.38 -2.14 -2.08
C LEU A 474 -22.16 -2.82 -2.67
N LEU A 475 -21.64 -3.81 -1.95
CA LEU A 475 -20.54 -4.64 -2.41
C LEU A 475 -21.09 -6.00 -2.85
N PHE A 476 -20.97 -6.26 -4.15
CA PHE A 476 -21.34 -7.52 -4.78
C PHE A 476 -20.09 -8.37 -4.97
N GLU A 477 -20.13 -9.62 -4.53
CA GLU A 477 -18.99 -10.53 -4.62
C GLU A 477 -19.42 -11.93 -4.97
N THR A 478 -18.78 -12.52 -5.99
CA THR A 478 -19.05 -13.92 -6.36
C THR A 478 -18.83 -14.83 -5.14
N GLY A 479 -19.85 -15.61 -4.79
CA GLY A 479 -19.81 -16.56 -3.68
C GLY A 479 -20.25 -16.02 -2.34
N LEU A 480 -20.52 -14.71 -2.20
CA LEU A 480 -20.92 -14.09 -0.95
C LEU A 480 -22.20 -13.25 -1.11
N PRO A 481 -23.02 -13.13 -0.04
CA PRO A 481 -24.17 -12.25 -0.05
C PRO A 481 -23.74 -10.78 -0.19
N THR A 482 -24.61 -9.97 -0.77
CA THR A 482 -24.37 -8.52 -0.91
C THR A 482 -24.12 -7.90 0.46
N ARG A 483 -22.99 -7.19 0.59
CA ARG A 483 -22.66 -6.44 1.81
C ARG A 483 -23.03 -4.97 1.63
N PHE A 484 -23.67 -4.42 2.65
CA PHE A 484 -24.05 -3.01 2.68
C PHE A 484 -23.05 -2.26 3.54
N TYR A 485 -22.23 -1.44 2.89
CA TYR A 485 -21.29 -0.55 3.54
C TYR A 485 -22.00 0.77 3.81
N ILE A 486 -21.96 1.18 5.07
CA ILE A 486 -22.69 2.32 5.63
C ILE A 486 -21.68 3.36 6.11
N ASP A 487 -21.94 4.64 5.86
CA ASP A 487 -21.09 5.72 6.37
C ASP A 487 -21.06 5.67 7.90
N ARG A 488 -19.92 5.96 8.52
CA ARG A 488 -19.79 5.93 9.98
C ARG A 488 -20.75 6.89 10.68
N THR A 489 -21.17 7.97 10.02
CA THR A 489 -22.14 8.92 10.59
C THR A 489 -23.55 8.33 10.69
N ASP A 490 -23.82 7.28 9.93
CA ASP A 490 -25.12 6.60 9.84
C ASP A 490 -25.14 5.32 10.70
N VAL A 491 -24.10 5.10 11.51
CA VAL A 491 -23.94 3.95 12.41
C VAL A 491 -23.95 4.43 13.87
N GLU A 492 -24.78 3.79 14.70
CA GLU A 492 -24.86 4.09 16.12
C GLU A 492 -23.73 3.40 16.89
N LEU A 493 -22.53 3.97 16.77
CA LEU A 493 -21.30 3.44 17.35
C LEU A 493 -21.35 3.36 18.89
N SER A 494 -22.25 4.09 19.57
CA SER A 494 -22.40 4.00 21.03
C SER A 494 -22.85 2.62 21.52
N HIS A 495 -23.48 1.83 20.63
CA HIS A 495 -23.87 0.45 20.90
C HIS A 495 -22.75 -0.57 20.60
N LEU A 496 -21.62 -0.14 20.04
CA LEU A 496 -20.61 -1.00 19.46
C LEU A 496 -19.25 -0.88 20.18
N GLU A 497 -18.74 -2.01 20.66
CA GLU A 497 -17.43 -2.11 21.32
C GLU A 497 -16.35 -2.55 20.34
N PRO A 498 -15.27 -1.77 20.14
CA PRO A 498 -14.16 -2.19 19.27
C PRO A 498 -13.49 -3.46 19.77
N SER A 499 -13.28 -4.43 18.89
CA SER A 499 -12.53 -5.65 19.18
C SER A 499 -11.10 -5.58 18.65
N LYS A 500 -10.28 -6.58 18.99
CA LYS A 500 -8.91 -6.74 18.47
C LYS A 500 -8.86 -7.68 17.26
N THR A 501 -10.01 -8.08 16.75
CA THR A 501 -10.09 -8.99 15.62
C THR A 501 -9.57 -8.30 14.37
N GLU A 502 -8.84 -9.07 13.57
CA GLU A 502 -8.33 -8.65 12.28
C GLU A 502 -8.53 -9.82 11.31
N SER A 503 -8.95 -9.49 10.10
CA SER A 503 -9.09 -10.42 9.01
C SER A 503 -8.44 -9.95 7.72
N VAL A 504 -8.09 -10.91 6.89
CA VAL A 504 -7.37 -10.70 5.63
C VAL A 504 -8.21 -11.24 4.48
N CYS A 505 -8.34 -10.46 3.41
CA CYS A 505 -9.03 -10.83 2.18
C CYS A 505 -8.18 -10.41 0.95
N PRO A 506 -7.94 -11.30 -0.02
CA PRO A 506 -7.11 -10.98 -1.20
C PRO A 506 -7.76 -9.96 -2.17
N TYR A 507 -9.06 -9.70 -2.02
CA TYR A 507 -9.82 -8.76 -2.86
C TYR A 507 -10.08 -7.42 -2.19
N LYS A 508 -10.13 -7.36 -0.85
CA LYS A 508 -10.47 -6.14 -0.10
C LYS A 508 -9.32 -5.60 0.73
N GLY A 509 -8.34 -6.44 1.07
CA GLY A 509 -7.23 -6.08 1.95
C GLY A 509 -7.40 -6.61 3.37
N ILE A 510 -6.80 -5.92 4.32
CA ILE A 510 -6.83 -6.25 5.75
C ILE A 510 -7.83 -5.32 6.43
N THR A 511 -8.76 -5.87 7.23
CA THR A 511 -9.72 -5.05 7.98
C THR A 511 -8.99 -4.16 8.97
N SER A 512 -9.42 -2.91 9.09
CA SER A 512 -8.84 -1.96 10.06
C SER A 512 -9.56 -1.98 11.41
N ALA A 513 -10.79 -2.48 11.46
CA ALA A 513 -11.58 -2.52 12.69
C ALA A 513 -12.67 -3.60 12.64
N TYR A 514 -13.01 -4.08 13.83
CA TYR A 514 -14.16 -4.93 14.13
C TYR A 514 -14.89 -4.41 15.36
N TRP A 515 -16.19 -4.65 15.42
CA TRP A 515 -17.03 -4.29 16.57
C TRP A 515 -17.89 -5.44 17.06
N THR A 516 -18.00 -5.54 18.37
CA THR A 516 -18.87 -6.43 19.14
C THR A 516 -20.06 -5.64 19.65
N PHE A 517 -21.24 -6.25 19.61
CA PHE A 517 -22.45 -5.68 20.20
C PHE A 517 -22.81 -6.44 21.48
N ARG A 518 -23.30 -5.71 22.48
CA ARG A 518 -23.80 -6.27 23.73
C ARG A 518 -25.21 -5.81 23.98
N SER A 519 -26.09 -6.77 24.29
CA SER A 519 -27.48 -6.52 24.63
C SER A 519 -27.81 -7.26 25.91
N GLY A 520 -27.89 -6.53 27.04
CA GLY A 520 -27.98 -7.14 28.37
C GLY A 520 -26.79 -8.06 28.64
N ASP A 521 -27.07 -9.34 28.94
CA ASP A 521 -26.04 -10.38 29.15
C ASP A 521 -25.56 -11.04 27.84
N ALA A 522 -26.23 -10.79 26.71
CA ALA A 522 -25.86 -11.38 25.42
C ALA A 522 -24.67 -10.63 24.79
N VAL A 523 -23.71 -11.40 24.27
CA VAL A 523 -22.52 -10.90 23.61
C VAL A 523 -22.51 -11.41 22.18
N HIS A 524 -22.52 -10.48 21.23
CA HIS A 524 -22.49 -10.74 19.81
C HIS A 524 -21.14 -10.29 19.24
N PRO A 525 -20.12 -11.16 19.27
CA PRO A 525 -18.77 -10.77 18.89
C PRO A 525 -18.64 -10.53 17.39
N ASP A 526 -17.89 -9.50 17.04
CA ASP A 526 -17.44 -9.21 15.67
C ASP A 526 -18.61 -9.24 14.67
N ILE A 527 -19.64 -8.43 14.94
CA ILE A 527 -20.83 -8.31 14.10
C ILE A 527 -20.67 -7.30 12.96
N ALA A 528 -19.71 -6.38 13.10
CA ALA A 528 -19.42 -5.35 12.12
C ALA A 528 -17.91 -5.20 11.89
N TRP A 529 -17.51 -4.75 10.71
CA TRP A 529 -16.12 -4.52 10.35
C TRP A 529 -15.96 -3.34 9.38
N ALA A 530 -14.72 -2.84 9.25
CA ALA A 530 -14.37 -1.78 8.33
C ALA A 530 -13.04 -2.04 7.62
N TYR A 531 -12.87 -1.38 6.48
CA TYR A 531 -11.60 -1.24 5.77
C TYR A 531 -11.30 0.26 5.60
N ASP A 532 -10.39 0.81 6.40
CA ASP A 532 -9.94 2.20 6.22
C ASP A 532 -8.98 2.36 5.04
N TYR A 533 -8.30 1.26 4.69
CA TYR A 533 -7.33 1.19 3.61
C TYR A 533 -7.61 -0.03 2.72
N PRO A 534 -8.78 -0.09 2.06
CA PRO A 534 -9.10 -1.21 1.20
C PRO A 534 -8.21 -1.22 -0.05
N LEU A 535 -8.15 -2.36 -0.73
CA LEU A 535 -7.53 -2.45 -2.05
C LEU A 535 -8.24 -1.53 -3.06
N ARG A 536 -7.50 -1.07 -4.08
CA ARG A 536 -7.97 -0.04 -5.03
C ARG A 536 -9.27 -0.42 -5.73
N GLU A 537 -9.48 -1.71 -5.99
CA GLU A 537 -10.65 -2.26 -6.69
C GLU A 537 -11.96 -2.02 -5.93
N VAL A 538 -11.87 -1.84 -4.61
CA VAL A 538 -12.98 -1.55 -3.71
C VAL A 538 -12.75 -0.26 -2.93
N ALA A 539 -12.02 0.71 -3.51
CA ALA A 539 -11.80 2.02 -2.89
C ALA A 539 -13.09 2.74 -2.40
N PRO A 540 -14.26 2.61 -3.04
CA PRO A 540 -15.50 3.23 -2.57
C PRO A 540 -15.95 2.84 -1.15
N ILE A 541 -15.53 1.69 -0.60
CA ILE A 541 -15.90 1.27 0.76
C ILE A 541 -14.94 1.80 1.84
N ALA A 542 -13.94 2.61 1.46
CA ALA A 542 -12.94 3.11 2.39
C ALA A 542 -13.57 3.89 3.54
N GLY A 543 -13.26 3.49 4.77
CA GLY A 543 -13.78 4.12 5.98
C GLY A 543 -15.21 3.72 6.37
N MET A 544 -15.94 2.99 5.51
CA MET A 544 -17.32 2.58 5.77
C MET A 544 -17.39 1.30 6.61
N ILE A 545 -18.53 1.08 7.27
CA ILE A 545 -18.79 -0.09 8.14
C ILE A 545 -19.79 -1.01 7.46
N ALA A 546 -19.50 -2.31 7.46
CA ALA A 546 -20.43 -3.36 7.04
C ALA A 546 -20.75 -4.29 8.21
N PHE A 547 -21.93 -4.92 8.13
CA PHE A 547 -22.45 -5.85 9.12
C PHE A 547 -22.65 -7.24 8.51
N TYR A 548 -22.58 -8.29 9.34
CA TYR A 548 -22.85 -9.66 8.89
C TYR A 548 -24.36 -9.88 8.76
N ASN A 549 -24.87 -9.91 7.52
CA ASN A 549 -26.26 -10.27 7.17
C ASN A 549 -26.76 -11.54 7.89
N GLU A 550 -25.85 -12.46 8.21
CA GLU A 550 -26.08 -13.71 8.90
C GLU A 550 -26.48 -13.55 10.37
N LYS A 551 -25.98 -12.50 11.02
CA LYS A 551 -26.06 -12.29 12.47
C LYS A 551 -27.07 -11.22 12.87
N LEU A 552 -27.56 -10.42 11.91
CA LEU A 552 -28.43 -9.26 12.16
C LEU A 552 -29.67 -9.30 11.27
N ASP A 553 -30.68 -8.52 11.66
CA ASP A 553 -31.81 -8.23 10.79
C ASP A 553 -31.48 -7.02 9.91
N ILE A 554 -31.46 -7.23 8.61
CA ILE A 554 -31.20 -6.17 7.63
C ILE A 554 -32.46 -5.92 6.83
N PHE A 555 -32.94 -4.69 6.85
CA PHE A 555 -34.05 -4.22 6.03
C PHE A 555 -33.50 -3.45 4.84
N VAL A 556 -34.03 -3.75 3.66
CA VAL A 556 -33.70 -3.07 2.42
C VAL A 556 -34.98 -2.53 1.79
N ASP A 557 -35.08 -1.21 1.67
CA ASP A 557 -36.28 -0.50 1.23
C ASP A 557 -37.53 -0.89 2.05
N GLY A 558 -37.34 -1.06 3.36
CA GLY A 558 -38.38 -1.47 4.32
C GLY A 558 -38.70 -2.98 4.33
N ALA A 559 -38.15 -3.78 3.42
CA ALA A 559 -38.34 -5.22 3.40
C ALA A 559 -37.23 -5.96 4.17
N LEU A 560 -37.60 -6.86 5.08
CA LEU A 560 -36.63 -7.70 5.79
C LEU A 560 -35.95 -8.66 4.82
N LEU A 561 -34.63 -8.62 4.77
CA LEU A 561 -33.80 -9.54 3.99
C LEU A 561 -33.68 -10.89 4.74
N SER A 562 -33.85 -11.99 4.03
CA SER A 562 -33.60 -13.33 4.59
C SER A 562 -32.14 -13.47 5.01
N ARG A 563 -31.89 -13.96 6.23
CA ARG A 563 -30.52 -14.22 6.70
C ARG A 563 -29.88 -15.34 5.88
N PRO A 564 -28.77 -15.09 5.17
CA PRO A 564 -28.14 -16.11 4.34
C PRO A 564 -27.41 -17.14 5.21
N HIS A 565 -27.32 -18.39 4.72
CA HIS A 565 -26.46 -19.41 5.30
C HIS A 565 -25.09 -19.38 4.64
N THR A 566 -24.07 -18.93 5.38
CA THR A 566 -22.70 -18.81 4.88
C THR A 566 -21.70 -19.43 5.84
N ILE A 567 -20.41 -19.34 5.52
CA ILE A 567 -19.33 -19.81 6.40
C ILE A 567 -19.17 -18.95 7.67
N PHE A 568 -19.94 -17.86 7.80
CA PHE A 568 -19.86 -16.91 8.92
C PHE A 568 -20.96 -17.13 9.99
N THR A 569 -21.87 -18.08 9.77
CA THR A 569 -22.84 -18.57 10.77
C THR A 569 -22.31 -19.71 11.61
#